data_AF-A0A6I5C4L1-F1
#
_entry.id   AF-A0A6I5C4L1-F1
#
_cell.length_a   1.000
_cell.length_b   1.000
_cell.length_c   1.000
_cell.angle_alpha   90.00
_cell.angle_beta   90.00
_cell.angle_gamma   90.00
#
_symmetry.space_group_name_H-M   'P 1'
#
loop_
_entity.id
_entity.type
_entity.pdbx_description
1 polymer ?
#
loop_
_entity_poly.entity_id
_entity_poly.type
_entity_poly.pdbx_seq_one_letter_code
_entity_poly.pdbx_strand_id
1 'polypeptide(L)'
;MAIAVAEVRVRTQEVLPEIDDPSKVAPQDARELSRLFFSRLAVLEEGTPEYSYARNTLIEMNMSLVRFAAGRYRSRDPEEMEDIVQVGMIGLIKAIDRFEISREVEFTSFA
;
A
#
# COMPACT_ATOMS: atom_id res chain seq x y z
N MET A 1 20.10 -41.47 13.01
CA MET A 1 20.81 -40.21 12.73
C MET A 1 19.81 -39.31 12.00
N ALA A 2 19.12 -38.44 12.74
CA ALA A 2 18.06 -37.59 12.20
C ALA A 2 18.66 -36.26 11.73
N ILE A 3 18.44 -35.90 10.47
CA ILE A 3 18.77 -34.58 9.94
C ILE A 3 17.55 -33.71 10.24
N ALA A 4 17.68 -32.82 11.23
CA ALA A 4 16.71 -31.77 11.50
C ALA A 4 16.76 -30.77 10.34
N VAL A 5 15.70 -30.74 9.53
CA VAL A 5 15.47 -29.67 8.57
C VAL A 5 15.10 -28.45 9.40
N ALA A 6 15.96 -27.44 9.41
CA ALA A 6 15.72 -26.20 10.15
C ALA A 6 14.46 -25.51 9.58
N GLU A 7 13.38 -25.52 10.35
CA GLU A 7 12.23 -24.65 10.13
C GLU A 7 12.74 -23.21 10.04
N VAL A 8 12.52 -22.59 8.88
CA VAL A 8 12.61 -21.14 8.74
C VAL A 8 11.47 -20.56 9.59
N ARG A 9 11.77 -20.26 10.86
CA ARG A 9 10.88 -19.49 11.72
C ARG A 9 10.81 -18.07 11.18
N VAL A 10 9.81 -17.80 10.34
CA VAL A 10 9.33 -16.43 10.09
C VAL A 10 8.58 -16.01 11.35
N ARG A 11 9.29 -15.46 12.33
CA ARG A 11 8.71 -14.85 13.53
C ARG A 11 9.11 -13.38 13.57
N THR A 12 8.21 -12.52 13.10
CA THR A 12 7.98 -11.08 13.39
C THR A 12 7.26 -10.50 12.16
N GLN A 13 5.97 -10.19 12.11
CA GLN A 13 5.04 -9.67 13.10
C GLN A 13 3.62 -10.23 12.81
N GLU A 14 3.04 -11.03 13.71
CA GLU A 14 1.68 -11.61 13.55
C GLU A 14 0.54 -10.58 13.63
N VAL A 15 0.84 -9.33 13.97
CA VAL A 15 -0.15 -8.25 14.09
C VAL A 15 0.35 -7.03 13.31
N LEU A 16 -0.49 -6.51 12.41
CA LEU A 16 -0.24 -5.22 11.75
C LEU A 16 -0.33 -4.10 12.78
N PRO A 17 0.53 -3.07 12.72
CA PRO A 17 0.39 -1.92 13.60
C PRO A 17 -0.95 -1.25 13.31
N GLU A 18 -1.67 -0.91 14.37
CA GLU A 18 -2.86 -0.08 14.26
C GLU A 18 -2.43 1.36 13.99
N ILE A 19 -2.88 1.92 12.87
CA ILE A 19 -2.62 3.28 12.44
C ILE A 19 -3.91 4.09 12.58
N ASP A 20 -3.92 5.04 13.52
CA ASP A 20 -5.09 5.87 13.82
C ASP A 20 -5.50 6.78 12.64
N ASP A 21 -4.52 7.40 11.97
CA ASP A 21 -4.74 8.24 10.78
C ASP A 21 -3.68 7.96 9.72
N PRO A 22 -3.92 6.96 8.83
CA PRO A 22 -2.98 6.61 7.78
C PRO A 22 -2.65 7.77 6.83
N SER A 23 -3.57 8.73 6.67
CA SER A 23 -3.38 9.89 5.78
C SER A 23 -2.36 10.90 6.30
N LYS A 24 -2.00 10.83 7.59
CA LYS A 24 -1.05 11.74 8.28
C LYS A 24 0.33 11.17 8.46
N VAL A 25 0.57 9.93 8.02
CA VAL A 25 1.87 9.28 8.10
C VAL A 25 2.89 10.10 7.30
N ALA A 26 4.03 10.43 7.92
CA ALA A 26 5.07 11.19 7.24
C ALA A 26 5.66 10.38 6.07
N PRO A 27 6.11 11.00 4.97
CA PRO A 27 6.55 10.27 3.78
C PRO A 27 7.66 9.23 4.02
N GLN A 28 8.55 9.50 4.97
CA GLN A 28 9.63 8.59 5.35
C GLN A 28 9.09 7.33 6.05
N ASP A 29 8.15 7.50 6.98
CA ASP A 29 7.53 6.42 7.74
C ASP A 29 6.57 5.62 6.85
N ALA A 30 5.91 6.29 5.89
CA ALA A 30 5.02 5.66 4.93
C ALA A 30 5.72 4.62 4.07
N ARG A 31 7.01 4.79 3.75
CA ARG A 31 7.78 3.79 2.98
C ARG A 31 8.01 2.51 3.78
N GLU A 32 8.44 2.64 5.03
CA GLU A 32 8.68 1.50 5.90
C GLU A 32 7.38 0.76 6.22
N LEU A 33 6.33 1.50 6.59
CA LEU A 33 5.00 0.95 6.82
C LEU A 33 4.44 0.29 5.56
N SER A 34 4.59 0.91 4.39
CA SER A 34 4.10 0.31 3.13
C SER A 34 4.76 -1.06 2.87
N ARG A 35 6.07 -1.22 3.12
CA ARG A 35 6.73 -2.53 2.98
C ARG A 35 6.16 -3.57 3.96
N LEU A 36 5.92 -3.18 5.21
CA LEU A 36 5.29 -4.05 6.21
C LEU A 36 3.89 -4.49 5.77
N PHE A 37 3.05 -3.53 5.37
CA PHE A 37 1.68 -3.79 4.96
C PHE A 37 1.60 -4.64 3.70
N PHE A 38 2.43 -4.39 2.67
CA PHE A 38 2.51 -5.23 1.47
C PHE A 38 3.02 -6.65 1.78
N SER A 39 3.98 -6.79 2.69
CA SER A 39 4.45 -8.11 3.14
C SER A 39 3.32 -8.92 3.78
N ARG A 40 2.40 -8.27 4.49
CA ARG A 40 1.25 -8.93 5.10
C ARG A 40 0.14 -9.19 4.08
N LEU A 41 -0.16 -8.23 3.22
CA LEU A 41 -1.16 -8.40 2.15
C LEU A 41 -0.84 -9.61 1.26
N ALA A 42 0.45 -9.91 1.05
CA ALA A 42 0.90 -11.06 0.25
C ALA A 42 0.59 -12.44 0.88
N VAL A 43 0.30 -12.51 2.18
CA VAL A 43 0.04 -13.78 2.89
C VAL A 43 -1.37 -13.85 3.50
N LEU A 44 -2.09 -12.72 3.55
CA LEU A 44 -3.47 -12.66 4.05
C LEU A 44 -4.44 -13.16 2.99
N GLU A 45 -5.50 -13.84 3.45
CA GLU A 45 -6.58 -14.30 2.57
C GLU A 45 -7.51 -13.13 2.22
N GLU A 46 -7.79 -12.96 0.93
CA GLU A 46 -8.72 -11.94 0.44
C GLU A 46 -10.12 -12.16 1.02
N GLY A 47 -10.78 -11.07 1.42
CA GLY A 47 -12.10 -11.11 2.07
C GLY A 47 -12.06 -11.18 3.60
N THR A 48 -10.88 -11.36 4.20
CA THR A 48 -10.71 -11.27 5.66
C THR A 48 -10.71 -9.80 6.14
N PRO A 49 -11.10 -9.54 7.40
CA PRO A 49 -10.95 -8.21 8.01
C PRO A 49 -9.51 -7.70 7.97
N GLU A 50 -8.54 -8.58 8.20
CA GLU A 50 -7.11 -8.25 8.23
C GLU A 50 -6.61 -7.85 6.83
N TYR A 51 -7.04 -8.56 5.79
CA TYR A 51 -6.75 -8.19 4.40
C TYR A 51 -7.32 -6.82 4.06
N SER A 52 -8.59 -6.59 4.43
CA SER A 52 -9.27 -5.31 4.19
C SER A 52 -8.58 -4.16 4.92
N TYR A 53 -8.18 -4.38 6.18
CA TYR A 53 -7.42 -3.41 6.95
C TYR A 53 -6.10 -3.07 6.25
N ALA A 54 -5.30 -4.09 5.92
CA ALA A 54 -4.00 -3.89 5.31
C ALA A 54 -4.09 -3.09 4.00
N ARG A 55 -5.05 -3.48 3.14
CA ARG A 55 -5.31 -2.85 1.86
C ARG A 55 -5.80 -1.40 2.01
N ASN A 56 -6.75 -1.14 2.90
CA ASN A 56 -7.30 0.20 3.11
C ASN A 56 -6.25 1.16 3.68
N THR A 57 -5.44 0.71 4.63
CA THR A 57 -4.33 1.51 5.17
C THR A 57 -3.33 1.88 4.07
N LEU A 58 -2.99 0.94 3.17
CA LEU A 58 -2.15 1.24 2.00
C LEU A 58 -2.77 2.27 1.07
N ILE A 59 -4.08 2.20 0.81
CA ILE A 59 -4.80 3.19 -0.01
C ILE A 59 -4.72 4.57 0.64
N GLU A 60 -5.05 4.66 1.93
CA GLU A 60 -5.13 5.92 2.68
C GLU A 60 -3.76 6.61 2.80
N MET A 61 -2.69 5.86 3.11
CA MET A 61 -1.32 6.38 3.15
C MET A 61 -0.89 6.99 1.81
N ASN A 62 -1.41 6.47 0.69
CA ASN A 62 -0.98 6.87 -0.65
C ASN A 62 -1.96 7.82 -1.37
N MET A 63 -3.08 8.23 -0.75
CA MET A 63 -4.03 9.17 -1.39
C MET A 63 -3.38 10.52 -1.76
N SER A 64 -2.44 10.99 -0.94
CA SER A 64 -1.74 12.25 -1.18
C SER A 64 -0.86 12.21 -2.45
N LEU A 65 -0.34 11.03 -2.80
CA LEU A 65 0.44 10.80 -4.02
C LEU A 65 -0.42 11.05 -5.27
N VAL A 66 -1.68 10.59 -5.25
CA VAL A 66 -2.62 10.80 -6.37
C VAL A 66 -2.87 12.28 -6.59
N ARG A 67 -3.16 13.03 -5.52
CA ARG A 67 -3.38 14.50 -5.62
C ARG A 67 -2.13 15.24 -6.10
N PHE A 68 -0.96 14.84 -5.60
CA PHE A 68 0.31 15.39 -6.05
C PHE A 68 0.57 15.09 -7.53
N ALA A 69 0.23 13.89 -8.00
CA ALA A 69 0.38 13.50 -9.39
C ALA A 69 -0.63 14.21 -10.32
N ALA A 70 -1.89 14.28 -9.90
CA ALA A 70 -2.95 14.99 -10.59
C ALA A 70 -2.59 16.47 -10.80
N GLY A 71 -1.96 17.12 -9.81
CA GLY A 71 -1.53 18.52 -9.90
C GLY A 71 -0.54 18.83 -11.04
N ARG A 72 0.08 17.81 -11.67
CA ARG A 72 0.90 17.99 -12.87
C ARG A 72 0.05 18.22 -14.13
N TYR A 73 -1.18 17.75 -14.13
CA TYR A 73 -2.15 17.99 -15.19
C TYR A 73 -2.79 19.36 -14.94
N ARG A 74 -2.36 20.37 -15.69
CA ARG A 74 -2.87 21.73 -15.56
C ARG A 74 -4.25 21.83 -16.22
N SER A 75 -5.32 21.69 -15.44
CA SER A 75 -6.68 22.08 -15.83
C SER A 75 -7.04 23.43 -15.20
N ARG A 76 -7.73 24.28 -15.96
CA ARG A 76 -8.32 25.53 -15.42
C ARG A 76 -9.68 25.29 -14.78
N ASP A 77 -10.31 24.15 -15.10
CA ASP A 77 -11.60 23.74 -14.60
C ASP A 77 -11.43 22.87 -13.32
N PRO A 78 -12.04 23.25 -12.19
CA PRO A 78 -12.05 22.43 -10.98
C PRO A 78 -12.71 21.06 -11.14
N GLU A 79 -13.74 20.94 -11.99
CA GLU A 79 -14.46 19.67 -12.20
C GLU A 79 -13.55 18.64 -12.91
N GLU A 80 -12.80 19.09 -13.92
CA GLU A 80 -11.81 18.23 -14.59
C GLU A 80 -10.72 17.72 -13.63
N MET A 81 -10.30 18.55 -12.67
CA MET A 81 -9.31 18.14 -11.67
C MET A 81 -9.88 17.05 -10.75
N GLU A 82 -11.14 17.16 -10.35
CA GLU A 82 -11.81 16.14 -9.55
C GLU A 82 -11.88 14.80 -10.31
N ASP A 83 -12.26 14.83 -11.59
CA ASP A 83 -12.29 13.65 -12.45
C ASP A 83 -10.91 12.97 -12.56
N ILE A 84 -9.85 13.76 -12.76
CA ILE A 84 -8.47 13.25 -12.81
C ILE A 84 -8.08 12.58 -11.49
N VAL A 85 -8.42 13.20 -10.36
CA VAL A 85 -8.15 12.62 -9.04
C VAL A 85 -8.91 11.32 -8.85
N GLN A 86 -10.19 11.25 -9.25
CA GLN A 86 -10.99 10.03 -9.13
C GLN A 86 -10.40 8.88 -9.98
N VAL A 87 -10.05 9.15 -11.24
CA VAL A 87 -9.38 8.16 -12.11
C VAL A 87 -8.04 7.73 -11.52
N GLY A 88 -7.27 8.68 -10.99
CA GLY A 88 -6.00 8.42 -10.30
C GLY A 88 -6.17 7.55 -9.05
N MET A 89 -7.24 7.75 -8.29
CA MET A 89 -7.58 6.91 -7.13
C MET A 89 -7.91 5.46 -7.55
N ILE A 90 -8.64 5.28 -8.65
CA ILE A 90 -8.89 3.95 -9.24
C ILE A 90 -7.55 3.31 -9.66
N GLY A 91 -6.65 4.09 -10.25
CA GLY A 91 -5.29 3.67 -10.61
C GLY A 91 -4.49 3.18 -9.39
N LEU A 92 -4.49 3.96 -8.30
CA LEU A 92 -3.83 3.61 -7.05
C LEU A 92 -4.35 2.28 -6.48
N ILE A 93 -5.67 2.12 -6.42
CA ILE A 93 -6.30 0.89 -5.92
C ILE A 93 -5.85 -0.32 -6.75
N LYS A 94 -5.92 -0.21 -8.09
CA LYS A 94 -5.46 -1.27 -9.00
C LYS A 94 -3.96 -1.56 -8.87
N ALA A 95 -3.16 -0.54 -8.58
CA ALA A 95 -1.73 -0.71 -8.35
C ALA A 95 -1.48 -1.49 -7.06
N ILE A 96 -2.17 -1.16 -5.96
CA ILE A 96 -2.09 -1.90 -4.70
C ILE A 96 -2.47 -3.37 -4.89
N ASP A 97 -3.58 -3.63 -5.60
CA ASP A 97 -4.10 -4.98 -5.83
C ASP A 97 -3.16 -5.86 -6.68
N ARG A 98 -2.25 -5.25 -7.45
CA ARG A 98 -1.33 -5.95 -8.38
C ARG A 98 0.13 -5.89 -7.97
N PHE A 99 0.44 -5.17 -6.90
CA PHE A 99 1.82 -4.96 -6.48
C PHE A 99 2.38 -6.23 -5.84
N GLU A 100 3.52 -6.69 -6.35
CA GLU A 100 4.24 -7.85 -5.85
C GLU A 100 5.53 -7.39 -5.16
N ILE A 101 5.55 -7.46 -3.82
CA ILE A 101 6.72 -7.02 -3.02
C ILE A 101 7.99 -7.82 -3.32
N SER A 102 7.86 -9.04 -3.84
CA SER A 102 8.98 -9.91 -4.25
C SER A 102 9.77 -9.37 -5.44
N ARG A 103 9.28 -8.35 -6.15
CA ARG A 103 9.95 -7.77 -7.33
C ARG A 103 11.04 -6.74 -6.99
N GLU A 104 11.31 -6.49 -5.70
CA GLU A 104 12.37 -5.58 -5.20
C GLU A 104 12.29 -4.14 -5.77
N VAL A 105 11.09 -3.70 -6.18
CA VAL A 105 10.83 -2.32 -6.61
C VAL A 105 10.01 -1.58 -5.57
N GLU A 106 10.26 -0.27 -5.42
CA GLU A 106 9.45 0.58 -4.55
C GLU A 106 8.05 0.78 -5.14
N PHE A 107 7.01 0.67 -4.31
CA PHE A 107 5.62 0.87 -4.74
C PHE A 107 5.41 2.23 -5.45
N THR A 108 5.99 3.29 -4.91
CA THR A 108 5.91 4.65 -5.50
C THR A 108 6.55 4.79 -6.88
N SER A 109 7.38 3.83 -7.30
CA SER A 109 7.93 3.79 -8.66
C SER A 109 7.11 2.90 -9.60
N PHE A 110 6.27 2.02 -9.05
CA PHE A 110 5.37 1.13 -9.79
C PHE A 110 4.02 1.79 -10.10
N ALA A 111 3.46 2.51 -9.13
CA ALA A 111 2.18 3.21 -9.21
C ALA A 111 2.31 4.55 -9.95
#